data_AF-A0A7S3X9K8-F1
#
_entry.id   AF-A0A7S3X9K8-F1
#
_cell.length_a   1.000
_cell.length_b   1.000
_cell.length_c   1.000
_cell.angle_alpha   90.00
_cell.angle_beta   90.00
_cell.angle_gamma   90.00
#
_symmetry.space_group_name_H-M   'P 1'
#
loop_
_entity.id
_entity.type
_entity.pdbx_description
1 polymer ?
#
loop_
_entity_poly.entity_id
_entity_poly.type
_entity_poly.pdbx_seq_one_letter_code
_entity_poly.pdbx_strand_id
1 'polypeptide(L)'
;RALMIGKHRRRARQSVVCRSSMLSRAALVAPRLSRGFRAAKPAQDVLAPDTSGPLMAQYHKLNWALLGLTPVAFAVSPSLLAMPVDLALGVAFPLHAHFAMNCVIADYAEKFLGKGAKGPSRVAMLGLTGVTLLGFLRLNLTGEGITGTVKRLWRKST
;
A
#
# COMPACT_ATOMS: atom_id res chain seq x y z
N ARG A 1 -18.20 67.52 36.11
CA ARG A 1 -17.16 67.25 37.13
C ARG A 1 -16.15 66.31 36.49
N ALA A 2 -14.96 66.82 36.20
CA ALA A 2 -13.94 66.21 35.35
C ALA A 2 -13.04 65.22 36.12
N LEU A 3 -12.58 64.16 35.44
CA LEU A 3 -11.27 63.51 35.59
C LEU A 3 -11.12 62.47 34.45
N MET A 4 -10.48 62.79 33.31
CA MET A 4 -9.02 62.68 33.06
C MET A 4 -8.46 61.26 33.24
N ILE A 5 -8.42 60.46 32.17
CA ILE A 5 -7.39 59.43 31.99
C ILE A 5 -6.87 59.46 30.53
N GLY A 6 -5.70 60.09 30.36
CA GLY A 6 -4.54 59.40 29.76
C GLY A 6 -4.48 59.22 28.25
N LYS A 7 -4.31 60.33 27.52
CA LYS A 7 -3.79 60.36 26.14
C LYS A 7 -2.28 60.02 26.14
N HIS A 8 -1.86 58.90 25.55
CA HIS A 8 -0.46 58.73 25.12
C HIS A 8 -0.35 58.07 23.74
N ARG A 9 -0.33 58.92 22.71
CA ARG A 9 0.43 58.66 21.47
C ARG A 9 1.91 58.76 21.80
N ARG A 10 2.72 57.76 21.43
CA ARG A 10 4.09 57.99 20.93
C ARG A 10 4.40 56.98 19.82
N ARG A 11 4.61 57.54 18.63
CA ARG A 11 5.23 56.89 17.47
C ARG A 11 6.74 56.76 17.68
N ALA A 12 7.30 55.80 16.94
CA ALA A 12 8.63 55.82 16.33
C ALA A 12 9.86 55.59 17.23
N ARG A 13 10.55 54.48 16.95
CA ARG A 13 11.96 54.38 16.50
C ARG A 13 12.31 52.88 16.44
N GLN A 14 12.29 52.27 15.25
CA GLN A 14 13.52 51.99 14.50
C GLN A 14 14.73 51.73 15.40
N SER A 15 15.02 50.45 15.62
CA SER A 15 16.39 49.96 15.70
C SER A 15 16.47 48.72 14.82
N VAL A 16 16.71 48.97 13.53
CA VAL A 16 17.25 47.97 12.61
C VAL A 16 18.62 47.60 13.18
N VAL A 17 18.69 46.50 13.94
CA VAL A 17 19.97 45.89 14.29
C VAL A 17 20.44 45.16 13.03
N CYS A 18 21.08 45.91 12.14
CA CYS A 18 21.92 45.38 11.09
C CYS A 18 23.21 44.87 11.75
N ARG A 19 23.17 43.66 12.32
CA ARG A 19 24.40 42.91 12.61
C ARG A 19 24.74 42.10 11.38
N SER A 20 25.59 42.69 10.56
CA SER A 20 26.41 41.96 9.59
C SER A 20 27.27 40.97 10.37
N SER A 21 26.93 39.69 10.26
CA SER A 21 27.84 38.59 10.53
C SER A 21 27.74 37.64 9.34
N MET A 22 28.48 37.98 8.29
CA MET A 22 28.86 37.05 7.22
C MET A 22 29.76 35.94 7.78
N LEU A 23 29.23 35.08 8.63
CA LEU A 23 29.95 33.90 9.10
C LEU A 23 28.99 32.72 9.23
N SER A 24 29.32 31.67 8.47
CA SER A 24 28.84 30.30 8.64
C SER A 24 27.36 30.04 8.42
N ARG A 25 26.94 30.04 7.15
CA ARG A 25 25.99 29.04 6.65
C ARG A 25 26.73 27.92 5.92
N ALA A 26 27.73 27.35 6.57
CA ALA A 26 28.04 25.94 6.34
C ALA A 26 26.91 25.15 7.03
N ALA A 27 25.77 25.07 6.35
CA ALA A 27 24.75 24.09 6.69
C ALA A 27 25.42 22.73 6.46
N LEU A 28 25.94 22.15 7.53
CA LEU A 28 26.27 20.74 7.60
C LEU A 28 25.09 19.99 7.02
N VAL A 29 25.24 19.52 5.78
CA VAL A 29 24.42 18.45 5.24
C VAL A 29 24.76 17.25 6.11
N ALA A 30 24.07 17.14 7.24
CA ALA A 30 24.14 15.96 8.08
C ALA A 30 23.83 14.78 7.16
N PRO A 31 24.74 13.80 7.01
CA PRO A 31 24.41 12.65 6.22
C PRO A 31 23.19 12.00 6.88
N ARG A 32 22.12 11.78 6.11
CA ARG A 32 20.96 10.98 6.50
C ARG A 32 21.35 9.49 6.65
N LEU A 33 22.40 9.22 7.42
CA LEU A 33 23.00 7.91 7.67
C LEU A 33 22.56 7.37 9.04
N SER A 34 21.29 7.51 9.35
CA SER A 34 20.64 6.70 10.38
C SER A 34 19.33 6.15 9.84
N ARG A 35 19.41 5.39 8.73
CA ARG A 35 18.34 4.46 8.38
C ARG A 35 18.43 3.31 9.39
N GLY A 36 17.93 3.56 10.60
CA GLY A 36 17.89 2.55 11.66
C GLY A 36 17.17 1.32 11.15
N PHE A 37 17.77 0.14 11.35
CA PHE A 37 17.10 -1.12 11.12
C PHE A 37 15.96 -1.23 12.14
N ARG A 38 14.75 -0.85 11.73
CA ARG A 38 13.55 -1.15 12.53
C ARG A 38 13.38 -2.67 12.51
N ALA A 39 13.27 -3.27 13.70
CA ALA A 39 12.88 -4.66 13.83
C ALA A 39 11.59 -4.91 13.03
N ALA A 40 11.65 -5.82 12.07
CA ALA A 40 10.48 -6.25 11.32
C ALA A 40 9.46 -6.80 12.31
N LYS A 41 8.20 -6.37 12.21
CA LYS A 41 7.10 -6.94 12.99
C LYS A 41 6.29 -7.80 12.03
N PRO A 42 6.73 -9.04 11.74
CA PRO A 42 6.18 -9.83 10.64
C PRO A 42 4.66 -10.04 10.76
N ALA A 43 4.14 -10.19 11.98
CA ALA A 43 2.70 -10.33 12.20
C ALA A 43 1.92 -9.05 11.87
N GLN A 44 2.48 -7.87 12.15
CA GLN A 44 1.86 -6.59 11.81
C GLN A 44 1.99 -6.29 10.31
N ASP A 45 3.09 -6.72 9.70
CA ASP A 45 3.33 -6.59 8.26
C ASP A 45 2.36 -7.44 7.43
N VAL A 46 1.93 -8.60 7.94
CA VAL A 46 0.92 -9.46 7.31
C VAL A 46 -0.51 -8.94 7.55
N LEU A 47 -0.79 -8.40 8.74
CA LEU A 47 -2.14 -7.92 9.07
C LEU A 47 -2.43 -6.49 8.57
N ALA A 48 -1.41 -5.65 8.48
CA ALA A 48 -1.51 -4.24 8.11
C ALA A 48 -0.44 -3.85 7.07
N PRO A 49 -0.39 -4.54 5.91
CA PRO A 49 0.66 -4.35 4.92
C PRO A 49 0.72 -2.93 4.35
N ASP A 50 -0.43 -2.24 4.34
CA ASP A 50 -0.63 -0.86 3.89
C ASP A 50 0.14 0.18 4.71
N THR A 51 0.52 -0.15 5.94
CA THR A 51 1.21 0.78 6.85
C THR A 51 2.72 0.85 6.62
N SER A 52 3.28 -0.04 5.80
CA SER A 52 4.72 -0.15 5.58
C SER A 52 5.14 0.36 4.20
N GLY A 53 6.06 1.32 4.16
CA GLY A 53 6.60 1.86 2.91
C GLY A 53 7.27 0.80 2.00
N PRO A 54 8.06 -0.15 2.54
CA PRO A 54 8.67 -1.19 1.73
C PRO A 54 7.67 -2.18 1.10
N LEU A 55 6.63 -2.61 1.83
CA LEU A 55 5.63 -3.51 1.24
C LEU A 55 4.77 -2.80 0.21
N MET A 56 4.48 -1.51 0.39
CA MET A 56 3.79 -0.72 -0.63
C MET A 56 4.62 -0.64 -1.94
N ALA A 57 5.95 -0.53 -1.84
CA ALA A 57 6.83 -0.60 -3.00
C ALA A 57 6.80 -2.00 -3.68
N GLN A 58 6.68 -3.08 -2.91
CA GLN A 58 6.48 -4.43 -3.45
C GLN A 58 5.11 -4.58 -4.13
N TYR A 59 4.06 -4.00 -3.56
CA TYR A 59 2.72 -3.98 -4.16
C TYR A 59 2.73 -3.30 -5.53
N HIS A 60 3.40 -2.15 -5.68
CA HIS A 60 3.55 -1.53 -6.99
C HIS A 60 4.27 -2.41 -8.01
N LYS A 61 5.31 -3.15 -7.60
CA LYS A 61 5.98 -4.13 -8.47
C LYS A 61 5.03 -5.26 -8.87
N LEU A 62 4.20 -5.74 -7.94
CA LEU A 62 3.17 -6.73 -8.20
C LEU A 62 2.15 -6.24 -9.24
N ASN A 63 1.76 -4.96 -9.20
CA ASN A 63 0.84 -4.38 -10.19
C ASN A 63 1.44 -4.39 -11.60
N TRP A 64 2.71 -3.97 -11.72
CA TRP A 64 3.43 -4.03 -13.00
C TRP A 64 3.62 -5.47 -13.49
N ALA A 65 3.92 -6.39 -12.58
CA ALA A 65 4.05 -7.81 -12.89
C ALA A 65 2.72 -8.37 -13.42
N LEU A 66 1.59 -8.10 -12.75
CA LEU A 66 0.27 -8.55 -13.21
C LEU A 66 -0.14 -7.94 -14.55
N LEU A 67 0.17 -6.66 -14.76
CA LEU A 67 -0.12 -5.98 -16.03
C LEU A 67 0.59 -6.65 -17.22
N GLY A 68 1.83 -7.10 -17.04
CA GLY A 68 2.57 -7.85 -18.06
C GLY A 68 2.21 -9.33 -18.13
N LEU A 69 2.00 -9.98 -16.97
CA LEU A 69 1.74 -11.41 -16.88
C LEU A 69 0.37 -11.76 -17.45
N THR A 70 -0.64 -10.90 -17.28
CA THR A 70 -2.01 -11.16 -17.76
C THR A 70 -2.07 -11.41 -19.27
N PRO A 71 -1.62 -10.50 -20.16
CA PRO A 71 -1.64 -10.75 -21.60
C PRO A 71 -0.73 -11.91 -22.02
N VAL A 72 0.43 -12.07 -21.36
CA VAL A 72 1.35 -13.20 -21.62
C VAL A 72 0.69 -14.53 -21.31
N ALA A 73 -0.05 -14.63 -20.21
CA ALA A 73 -0.76 -15.84 -19.83
C ALA A 73 -1.84 -16.23 -20.86
N PHE A 74 -2.53 -15.25 -21.44
CA PHE A 74 -3.46 -15.52 -22.54
C PHE A 74 -2.76 -15.93 -23.84
N ALA A 75 -1.57 -15.39 -24.13
CA ALA A 75 -0.81 -15.74 -25.33
C ALA A 75 -0.18 -17.16 -25.25
N VAL A 76 0.26 -17.57 -24.06
CA VAL A 76 0.98 -18.84 -23.84
C VAL A 76 0.03 -20.04 -23.75
N SER A 77 -1.25 -19.85 -23.41
CA SER A 77 -2.20 -20.97 -23.32
C SER A 77 -2.79 -21.38 -24.68
N PRO A 78 -3.01 -22.67 -24.98
CA PRO A 78 -2.69 -23.86 -24.18
C PRO A 78 -1.28 -24.40 -24.51
N SER A 79 -0.36 -24.35 -23.56
CA SER A 79 0.96 -24.96 -23.66
C SER A 79 1.38 -25.54 -22.30
N LEU A 80 2.42 -26.38 -22.26
CA LEU A 80 2.95 -26.93 -21.00
C LEU A 80 3.47 -25.82 -20.04
N LEU A 81 3.76 -24.63 -20.58
CA LEU A 81 4.13 -23.44 -19.80
C LEU A 81 2.92 -22.74 -19.16
N ALA A 82 1.69 -23.11 -19.51
CA ALA A 82 0.48 -22.52 -18.93
C ALA A 82 0.35 -22.85 -17.43
N MET A 83 0.72 -24.06 -17.00
CA MET A 83 0.60 -24.47 -15.59
C MET A 83 1.44 -23.61 -14.62
N PRO A 84 2.76 -23.37 -14.84
CA PRO A 84 3.52 -22.49 -13.95
C PRO A 84 3.07 -21.02 -14.03
N VAL A 85 2.59 -20.55 -15.18
CA VAL A 85 2.04 -19.20 -15.34
C VAL A 85 0.71 -19.05 -14.58
N ASP A 86 -0.16 -20.04 -14.67
CA ASP A 86 -1.43 -20.09 -13.93
C ASP A 86 -1.19 -20.20 -12.42
N LEU A 87 -0.15 -20.92 -11.99
CA LEU A 87 0.27 -20.96 -10.58
C LEU A 87 0.75 -19.58 -10.10
N ALA A 88 1.58 -18.90 -10.91
CA ALA A 88 2.06 -17.55 -10.60
C ALA A 88 0.89 -16.56 -10.51
N LEU A 89 -0.06 -16.61 -11.45
CA LEU A 89 -1.28 -15.80 -11.42
C LEU A 89 -2.16 -16.14 -10.20
N GLY A 90 -2.29 -17.42 -9.87
CA GLY A 90 -3.06 -17.90 -8.73
C GLY A 90 -2.54 -17.41 -7.38
N VAL A 91 -1.27 -17.01 -7.29
CA VAL A 91 -0.68 -16.38 -6.10
C VAL A 91 -0.68 -14.85 -6.22
N ALA A 92 -0.32 -14.31 -7.38
CA ALA A 92 -0.22 -12.87 -7.61
C ALA A 92 -1.58 -12.16 -7.48
N PHE A 93 -2.67 -12.77 -7.98
CA PHE A 93 -4.01 -12.17 -7.88
C PHE A 93 -4.51 -12.05 -6.43
N PRO A 94 -4.51 -13.12 -5.60
CA PRO A 94 -4.88 -12.99 -4.19
C PRO A 94 -3.98 -12.03 -3.41
N LEU A 95 -2.68 -12.00 -3.69
CA LEU A 95 -1.78 -11.04 -3.05
C LEU A 95 -2.15 -9.60 -3.43
N HIS A 96 -2.31 -9.29 -4.72
CA HIS A 96 -2.76 -7.96 -5.15
C HIS A 96 -4.09 -7.55 -4.50
N ALA A 97 -5.07 -8.46 -4.48
CA ALA A 97 -6.36 -8.23 -3.85
C ALA A 97 -6.24 -8.02 -2.32
N HIS A 98 -5.36 -8.76 -1.65
CA HIS A 98 -5.13 -8.63 -0.22
C HIS A 98 -4.61 -7.23 0.16
N PHE A 99 -3.60 -6.74 -0.56
CA PHE A 99 -3.07 -5.39 -0.34
C PHE A 99 -4.11 -4.30 -0.64
N ALA A 100 -4.79 -4.39 -1.78
CA ALA A 100 -5.83 -3.43 -2.16
C ALA A 100 -6.97 -3.38 -1.15
N MET A 101 -7.43 -4.55 -0.68
CA MET A 101 -8.53 -4.62 0.28
C MET A 101 -8.13 -4.12 1.66
N ASN A 102 -6.87 -4.30 2.08
CA ASN A 102 -6.39 -3.69 3.33
C ASN A 102 -6.42 -2.17 3.31
N CYS A 103 -6.15 -1.53 2.15
CA CYS A 103 -6.34 -0.08 1.99
C CYS A 103 -7.82 0.30 2.13
N VAL A 104 -8.73 -0.44 1.49
CA VAL A 104 -10.19 -0.23 1.62
C VAL A 104 -10.65 -0.38 3.08
N ILE A 105 -10.16 -1.40 3.80
CA ILE A 105 -10.45 -1.62 5.22
C ILE A 105 -9.92 -0.45 6.05
N ALA A 106 -8.73 0.07 5.75
CA ALA A 106 -8.16 1.20 6.47
C ALA A 106 -9.02 2.48 6.32
N ASP A 107 -9.56 2.71 5.11
CA ASP A 107 -10.37 3.89 4.80
C ASP A 107 -11.81 3.80 5.34
N TYR A 108 -12.40 2.60 5.32
CA TYR A 108 -13.85 2.45 5.51
C TYR A 108 -14.27 1.67 6.76
N ALA A 109 -13.43 0.82 7.34
CA ALA A 109 -13.87 -0.06 8.43
C ALA A 109 -14.31 0.73 9.67
N GLU A 110 -13.58 1.77 10.07
CA GLU A 110 -13.99 2.60 11.21
C GLU A 110 -15.26 3.40 10.95
N LYS A 111 -15.48 3.80 9.69
CA LYS A 111 -16.64 4.61 9.30
C LYS A 111 -17.93 3.79 9.29
N PHE A 112 -17.88 2.54 8.84
CA PHE A 112 -19.09 1.71 8.70
C PHE A 112 -19.29 0.70 9.84
N LEU A 113 -18.22 0.17 10.43
CA LEU A 113 -18.27 -0.92 11.40
C LEU A 113 -17.94 -0.47 12.84
N GLY A 114 -17.54 0.79 13.03
CA GLY A 114 -17.26 1.38 14.34
C GLY A 114 -15.78 1.36 14.74
N LYS A 115 -15.47 2.08 15.84
CA LYS A 115 -14.12 2.24 16.36
C LYS A 115 -13.63 0.90 16.93
N GLY A 116 -12.59 0.32 16.30
CA GLY A 116 -12.02 -0.98 16.68
C GLY A 116 -12.25 -2.11 15.69
N ALA A 117 -13.10 -1.92 14.68
CA ALA A 117 -13.40 -2.97 13.68
C ALA A 117 -12.23 -3.29 12.74
N LYS A 118 -11.24 -2.39 12.60
CA LYS A 118 -10.09 -2.57 11.70
C LYS A 118 -9.31 -3.87 11.94
N GLY A 119 -9.04 -4.21 13.21
CA GLY A 119 -8.29 -5.42 13.56
C GLY A 119 -9.01 -6.70 13.11
N PRO A 120 -10.25 -6.93 13.55
CA PRO A 120 -11.06 -8.08 13.11
C PRO A 120 -11.25 -8.14 11.59
N SER A 121 -11.51 -7.01 10.91
CA SER A 121 -11.66 -6.99 9.45
C SER A 121 -10.39 -7.41 8.72
N ARG A 122 -9.21 -7.01 9.20
CA ARG A 122 -7.91 -7.43 8.63
C ARG A 122 -7.65 -8.92 8.80
N VAL A 123 -8.00 -9.48 9.97
CA VAL A 123 -7.92 -10.93 10.22
C VAL A 123 -8.88 -11.71 9.30
N ALA A 124 -10.12 -11.23 9.16
CA ALA A 124 -11.08 -11.83 8.24
C ALA A 124 -10.57 -11.80 6.79
N MET A 125 -9.96 -10.69 6.38
CA MET A 125 -9.37 -10.56 5.05
C MET A 125 -8.20 -11.52 4.82
N LEU A 126 -7.35 -11.72 5.83
CA LEU A 126 -6.29 -12.72 5.77
C LEU A 126 -6.85 -14.14 5.59
N GLY A 127 -7.89 -14.49 6.35
CA GLY A 127 -8.60 -15.76 6.20
C GLY A 127 -9.18 -15.93 4.79
N LEU A 128 -9.86 -14.91 4.26
CA LEU A 128 -10.42 -14.92 2.92
C LEU A 128 -9.34 -15.14 1.86
N THR A 129 -8.21 -14.42 1.99
CA THR A 129 -7.07 -14.55 1.08
C THR A 129 -6.51 -15.97 1.09
N GLY A 130 -6.38 -16.59 2.27
CA GLY A 130 -5.96 -17.99 2.40
C GLY A 130 -6.90 -18.97 1.70
N VAL A 131 -8.22 -18.80 1.88
CA VAL A 131 -9.23 -19.61 1.19
C VAL A 131 -9.14 -19.42 -0.33
N THR A 132 -8.98 -18.19 -0.81
CA THR A 132 -8.83 -17.90 -2.24
C THR A 132 -7.56 -18.52 -2.83
N LEU A 133 -6.42 -18.46 -2.11
CA LEU A 133 -5.18 -19.11 -2.52
C LEU A 133 -5.34 -20.63 -2.64
N LEU A 134 -5.99 -21.27 -1.67
CA LEU A 134 -6.28 -22.70 -1.72
C LEU A 134 -7.23 -23.06 -2.86
N GLY A 135 -8.22 -22.21 -3.12
CA GLY A 135 -9.13 -22.35 -4.26
C GLY A 135 -8.40 -22.31 -5.60
N PHE A 136 -7.53 -21.31 -5.81
CA PHE A 136 -6.72 -21.23 -7.03
C PHE A 136 -5.70 -22.35 -7.15
N LEU A 137 -5.07 -22.77 -6.04
CA LEU A 137 -4.16 -23.91 -6.04
C LEU A 137 -4.88 -25.19 -6.46
N ARG A 138 -6.07 -25.45 -5.90
CA ARG A 138 -6.89 -26.61 -6.29
C ARG A 138 -7.27 -26.52 -7.77
N LEU A 139 -7.67 -25.36 -8.25
CA LEU A 139 -8.06 -25.13 -9.65
C LEU A 139 -6.90 -25.36 -10.62
N ASN A 140 -5.68 -24.99 -10.23
CA ASN A 140 -4.48 -25.18 -11.03
C ASN A 140 -3.94 -26.62 -11.01
N LEU A 141 -4.12 -27.36 -9.90
CA LEU A 141 -3.61 -28.74 -9.77
C LEU A 141 -4.60 -29.79 -10.27
N THR A 142 -5.90 -29.57 -10.07
CA THR A 142 -6.95 -30.57 -10.39
C THR A 142 -7.84 -30.15 -11.55
N GLY A 143 -7.82 -28.87 -11.92
CA GLY A 143 -8.63 -28.31 -12.98
C GLY A 143 -7.84 -27.97 -14.24
N GLU A 144 -8.49 -27.23 -15.13
CA GLU A 144 -7.95 -26.76 -16.41
C GLU A 144 -6.96 -25.59 -16.27
N GLY A 145 -6.68 -25.13 -15.05
CA GLY A 145 -5.94 -23.89 -14.79
C GLY A 145 -6.79 -22.63 -14.97
N ILE A 146 -6.30 -21.50 -14.45
CA ILE A 146 -7.01 -20.21 -14.50
C ILE A 146 -7.25 -19.79 -15.96
N THR A 147 -6.21 -19.78 -16.79
CA THR A 147 -6.34 -19.36 -18.19
C THR A 147 -7.15 -20.34 -19.02
N GLY A 148 -7.02 -21.65 -18.77
CA GLY A 148 -7.84 -22.69 -19.42
C GLY A 148 -9.32 -22.51 -19.12
N THR A 149 -9.65 -22.29 -17.85
CA THR A 149 -11.03 -22.04 -17.39
C THR A 149 -11.62 -20.78 -18.03
N VAL A 150 -10.87 -19.68 -18.10
CA VAL A 150 -11.34 -18.44 -18.76
C VAL A 150 -11.52 -18.64 -20.25
N LYS A 151 -10.60 -19.31 -20.94
CA LYS A 151 -10.73 -19.62 -22.36
C LYS A 151 -11.92 -20.54 -22.64
N ARG A 152 -12.20 -21.51 -21.75
CA ARG A 152 -13.38 -22.37 -21.85
C ARG A 152 -14.67 -21.59 -21.71
N LEU A 153 -14.74 -20.65 -20.77
CA LEU A 153 -15.88 -19.76 -20.62
C LEU A 153 -16.14 -18.92 -21.88
N TRP A 154 -15.07 -18.55 -22.59
CA TRP A 154 -15.17 -17.74 -23.82
C TRP A 154 -15.38 -18.57 -25.10
N ARG A 155 -15.28 -19.90 -25.04
CA ARG A 155 -15.64 -20.77 -26.17
C ARG A 155 -17.16 -20.85 -26.24
N LYS A 156 -17.70 -20.83 -27.46
CA LYS A 156 -19.13 -21.01 -27.68
C LYS A 156 -19.54 -22.38 -27.13
N SER A 157 -20.49 -22.39 -26.19
CA SER A 157 -21.12 -23.63 -25.73
C SER A 157 -21.68 -24.32 -26.97
N THR A 158 -21.06 -25.44 -27.34
CA THR A 158 -21.55 -26.31 -28.41
C THR A 158 -22.29 -27.45 -27.75
#